data_AF-D5RTR2-F1
#
_entry.id   AF-D5RTR2-F1
#
_cell.length_a   1.000
_cell.length_b   1.000
_cell.length_c   1.000
_cell.angle_alpha   90.00
_cell.angle_beta   90.00
_cell.angle_gamma   90.00
#
_symmetry.space_group_name_H-M   'P 1'
#
loop_
_entity.id
_entity.type
_entity.pdbx_description
1 polymer ?
#
loop_
_entity_poly.entity_id
_entity_poly.type
_entity_poly.pdbx_seq_one_letter_code
_entity_poly.pdbx_strand_id
1 'polypeptide(L)'
;HPRSAARLREAGLAVPPGVKLLPPLGYLDFIGLLARARLVATDSGGVQEEAALLDLPCMTLRPSTERPVTLDSGANRLVRPHELAECVREVLDGAWPPALPIPLWDGRAGARMAEHLSEFLAARAQPVAPGFAGSALPTVPPPGRASPATRQTGAPPATRAGFAPPEAKPGPGGPPSRQGRSAA
;
A
#
# COMPACT_ATOMS: atom_id res chain seq x y z
N HIS A 1 -9.10 11.25 -3.87
CA HIS A 1 -7.65 11.29 -4.22
C HIS A 1 -7.38 12.31 -5.34
N PRO A 2 -6.30 13.13 -5.27
CA PRO A 2 -6.00 14.18 -6.26
C PRO A 2 -5.90 13.68 -7.71
N ARG A 3 -5.31 12.50 -7.91
CA ARG A 3 -5.18 11.88 -9.25
C ARG A 3 -6.54 11.59 -9.87
N SER A 4 -7.46 10.97 -9.11
CA SER A 4 -8.80 10.65 -9.60
C SER A 4 -9.62 11.91 -9.89
N ALA A 5 -9.50 12.94 -9.04
CA ALA A 5 -10.15 14.22 -9.26
C ALA A 5 -9.62 14.93 -10.52
N ALA A 6 -8.31 14.85 -10.79
CA ALA A 6 -7.73 15.37 -12.03
C ALA A 6 -8.24 14.61 -13.26
N ARG A 7 -8.27 13.27 -13.21
CA ARG A 7 -8.79 12.42 -14.29
C ARG A 7 -10.26 12.69 -14.60
N LEU A 8 -11.11 12.88 -13.58
CA LEU A 8 -12.51 13.25 -13.79
C LEU A 8 -12.65 14.59 -14.52
N ARG A 9 -11.85 15.60 -14.12
CA ARG A 9 -11.82 16.91 -14.78
C ARG A 9 -11.32 16.83 -16.22
N GLU A 10 -10.22 16.12 -16.46
CA GLU A 10 -9.65 15.90 -17.80
C GLU A 10 -10.64 15.18 -18.74
N ALA A 11 -11.41 14.24 -18.20
CA ALA A 11 -12.43 13.50 -18.95
C ALA A 11 -13.76 14.27 -19.12
N GLY A 12 -13.91 15.47 -18.54
CA GLY A 12 -15.16 16.22 -18.58
C GLY A 12 -16.32 15.53 -17.85
N LEU A 13 -16.03 14.61 -16.92
CA LEU A 13 -17.04 13.83 -16.21
C LEU A 13 -17.54 14.59 -14.98
N ALA A 14 -18.85 14.85 -14.95
CA ALA A 14 -19.52 15.34 -13.76
C ALA A 14 -19.68 14.22 -12.73
N VAL A 15 -19.64 14.57 -11.45
CA VAL A 15 -19.90 13.63 -10.36
C VAL A 15 -21.42 13.47 -10.23
N PRO A 16 -21.97 12.25 -10.39
CA PRO A 16 -23.41 12.05 -10.32
C PRO A 16 -23.94 12.16 -8.87
N PRO A 17 -25.24 12.38 -8.69
CA PRO A 17 -25.88 12.26 -7.37
C PRO A 17 -25.59 10.90 -6.74
N GLY A 18 -25.42 10.87 -5.41
CA GLY A 18 -25.09 9.65 -4.66
C GLY A 18 -23.60 9.31 -4.60
N VAL A 19 -22.73 10.05 -5.32
CA VAL A 19 -21.27 9.91 -5.21
C VAL A 19 -20.69 11.08 -4.41
N LYS A 20 -19.99 10.76 -3.32
CA LYS A 20 -19.25 11.74 -2.51
C LYS A 20 -17.76 11.64 -2.78
N LEU A 21 -17.18 12.70 -3.33
CA LEU A 21 -15.72 12.81 -3.44
C LEU A 21 -15.13 13.25 -2.10
N LEU A 22 -14.16 12.48 -1.61
CA LEU A 22 -13.42 12.79 -0.41
C LEU A 22 -11.96 13.19 -0.74
N PRO A 23 -11.36 14.10 0.03
CA PRO A 23 -9.91 14.27 0.03
C PRO A 23 -9.23 12.96 0.47
N PRO A 24 -7.91 12.78 0.24
CA PRO A 24 -7.16 11.71 0.88
C PRO A 24 -7.40 11.71 2.39
N LEU A 25 -7.64 10.51 2.94
CA LEU A 25 -7.91 10.33 4.35
C LEU A 25 -6.65 9.82 5.05
N GLY A 26 -6.57 10.08 6.36
CA GLY A 26 -5.62 9.38 7.22
C GLY A 26 -5.93 7.88 7.24
N TYR A 27 -4.93 7.07 7.53
CA TYR A 27 -5.06 5.61 7.50
C TYR A 27 -6.19 5.09 8.40
N LEU A 28 -6.27 5.58 9.64
CA LEU A 28 -7.29 5.16 10.60
C LEU A 28 -8.72 5.54 10.15
N ASP A 29 -8.88 6.74 9.61
CA ASP A 29 -10.18 7.18 9.07
C ASP A 29 -10.60 6.34 7.87
N PHE A 30 -9.64 6.04 6.98
CA PHE A 30 -9.88 5.20 5.81
C PHE A 30 -10.30 3.77 6.19
N ILE A 31 -9.56 3.12 7.10
CA ILE A 31 -9.92 1.79 7.60
C ILE A 31 -11.27 1.81 8.32
N GLY A 32 -11.56 2.88 9.08
CA GLY A 32 -12.86 3.05 9.74
C GLY A 32 -14.03 3.18 8.76
N LEU A 33 -13.81 3.74 7.57
CA LEU A 33 -14.80 3.74 6.48
C LEU A 33 -14.90 2.37 5.81
N LEU A 34 -13.76 1.75 5.51
CA LEU A 34 -13.70 0.45 4.84
C LEU A 34 -14.42 -0.63 5.66
N ALA A 35 -14.17 -0.69 6.97
CA ALA A 35 -14.80 -1.63 7.89
C ALA A 35 -16.32 -1.43 8.07
N ARG A 36 -16.87 -0.29 7.61
CA ARG A 36 -18.32 -0.01 7.62
C ARG A 36 -18.94 -0.06 6.22
N ALA A 37 -18.14 -0.29 5.18
CA ALA A 37 -18.63 -0.41 3.83
C ALA A 37 -19.40 -1.72 3.64
N ARG A 38 -20.25 -1.77 2.61
CA ARG A 38 -20.91 -3.01 2.17
C ARG A 38 -20.06 -3.80 1.18
N LEU A 39 -19.27 -3.09 0.39
CA LEU A 39 -18.32 -3.61 -0.58
C LEU A 39 -17.29 -2.52 -0.90
N VAL A 40 -16.20 -2.90 -1.57
CA VAL A 40 -15.23 -1.96 -2.12
C VAL A 40 -14.91 -2.29 -3.58
N ALA A 41 -14.86 -1.25 -4.42
CA ALA A 41 -14.28 -1.33 -5.75
C ALA A 41 -12.97 -0.52 -5.78
N THR A 42 -11.86 -1.16 -6.13
CA THR A 42 -10.52 -0.59 -5.94
C THR A 42 -9.53 -1.03 -7.02
N ASP A 43 -8.50 -0.24 -7.26
CA ASP A 43 -7.30 -0.62 -8.02
C ASP A 43 -6.06 -0.79 -7.10
N SER A 44 -6.21 -0.50 -5.80
CA SER A 44 -5.13 -0.54 -4.82
C SER A 44 -4.86 -1.97 -4.31
N GLY A 45 -3.60 -2.40 -4.36
CA GLY A 45 -3.16 -3.68 -3.79
C GLY A 45 -3.35 -3.77 -2.28
N GLY A 46 -2.99 -2.71 -1.54
CA GLY A 46 -3.15 -2.69 -0.08
C GLY A 46 -4.61 -2.78 0.35
N VAL A 47 -5.52 -2.10 -0.38
CA VAL A 47 -6.96 -2.16 -0.08
C VAL A 47 -7.53 -3.55 -0.35
N GLN A 48 -6.98 -4.33 -1.29
CA GLN A 48 -7.40 -5.72 -1.50
C GLN A 48 -7.07 -6.59 -0.28
N GLU A 49 -5.89 -6.40 0.31
CA GLU A 49 -5.48 -7.11 1.54
C GLU A 49 -6.32 -6.68 2.75
N GLU A 50 -6.53 -5.37 2.90
CA GLU A 50 -7.34 -4.81 3.99
C GLU A 50 -8.80 -5.25 3.92
N ALA A 51 -9.39 -5.27 2.71
CA ALA A 51 -10.76 -5.73 2.51
C ALA A 51 -10.90 -7.22 2.82
N ALA A 52 -9.96 -8.06 2.39
CA ALA A 52 -9.97 -9.48 2.70
C ALA A 52 -9.84 -9.75 4.21
N LEU A 53 -9.00 -8.98 4.93
CA LEU A 53 -8.90 -9.09 6.39
C LEU A 53 -10.20 -8.67 7.11
N LEU A 54 -10.94 -7.73 6.54
CA LEU A 54 -12.19 -7.21 7.10
C LEU A 54 -13.44 -8.00 6.68
N ASP A 55 -13.27 -9.10 5.95
CA ASP A 55 -14.38 -9.88 5.35
C ASP A 55 -15.32 -9.00 4.50
N LEU A 56 -14.73 -8.06 3.76
CA LEU A 56 -15.44 -7.12 2.91
C LEU A 56 -15.34 -7.56 1.45
N PRO A 57 -16.48 -7.74 0.74
CA PRO A 57 -16.48 -8.04 -0.69
C PRO A 57 -15.67 -7.00 -1.49
N CYS A 58 -14.64 -7.47 -2.18
CA CYS A 58 -13.72 -6.64 -2.94
C CYS A 58 -13.82 -6.90 -4.45
N MET A 59 -13.90 -5.82 -5.22
CA MET A 59 -13.93 -5.82 -6.68
C MET A 59 -12.73 -5.04 -7.19
N THR A 60 -11.74 -5.76 -7.69
CA THR A 60 -10.52 -5.16 -8.22
C THR A 60 -10.71 -4.75 -9.67
N LEU A 61 -10.60 -3.45 -9.94
CA LEU A 61 -10.78 -2.85 -11.27
C LEU A 61 -9.47 -2.86 -12.08
N ARG A 62 -8.82 -4.02 -12.14
CA ARG A 62 -7.56 -4.26 -12.87
C ARG A 62 -7.63 -5.60 -13.61
N PRO A 63 -6.90 -5.77 -14.72
CA PRO A 63 -6.83 -7.05 -15.43
C PRO A 63 -6.05 -8.13 -14.66
N SER A 64 -5.27 -7.75 -13.66
CA SER A 64 -4.47 -8.66 -12.81
C SER A 64 -4.19 -8.05 -11.44
N THR A 65 -3.79 -8.90 -10.50
CA THR A 65 -3.40 -8.50 -9.14
C THR A 65 -2.16 -9.25 -8.68
N GLU A 66 -1.31 -8.57 -7.91
CA GLU A 66 -0.19 -9.13 -7.15
C GLU A 66 -0.63 -9.83 -5.86
N ARG A 67 -1.94 -9.90 -5.59
CA ARG A 67 -2.56 -10.52 -4.40
C ARG A 67 -3.47 -11.71 -4.77
N PRO A 68 -2.97 -12.74 -5.49
CA PRO A 68 -3.80 -13.86 -5.95
C PRO A 68 -4.51 -14.59 -4.80
N VAL A 69 -3.89 -14.63 -3.62
CA VAL A 69 -4.49 -15.21 -2.40
C VAL A 69 -5.84 -14.59 -2.00
N THR A 70 -6.09 -13.33 -2.35
CA THR A 70 -7.38 -12.66 -2.12
C THR A 70 -8.46 -13.14 -3.10
N LEU A 71 -8.06 -13.57 -4.30
CA LEU A 71 -8.95 -14.21 -5.27
C LEU A 71 -9.23 -15.66 -4.88
N ASP A 72 -8.19 -16.39 -4.50
CA ASP A 72 -8.27 -17.81 -4.13
C ASP A 72 -9.16 -18.02 -2.89
N SER A 73 -9.14 -17.07 -1.96
CA SER A 73 -10.04 -17.07 -0.79
C SER A 73 -11.48 -16.67 -1.12
N GLY A 74 -11.76 -16.10 -2.30
CA GLY A 74 -13.08 -15.57 -2.65
C GLY A 74 -13.40 -14.19 -2.05
N ALA A 75 -12.49 -13.60 -1.27
CA ALA A 75 -12.66 -12.25 -0.72
C ALA A 75 -12.67 -11.16 -1.80
N ASN A 76 -12.03 -11.42 -2.93
CA ASN A 76 -11.82 -10.47 -4.02
C ASN A 76 -12.13 -11.09 -5.38
N ARG A 77 -12.60 -10.29 -6.33
CA ARG A 77 -12.70 -10.65 -7.76
C ARG A 77 -12.07 -9.58 -8.62
N LEU A 78 -11.42 -10.00 -9.70
CA LEU A 78 -11.09 -9.08 -10.80
C LEU A 78 -12.37 -8.82 -11.60
N VAL A 79 -12.73 -7.55 -11.76
CA VAL A 79 -14.01 -7.14 -12.36
C VAL A 79 -13.74 -6.13 -13.47
N ARG A 80 -14.26 -6.38 -14.67
CA ARG A 80 -14.20 -5.40 -15.77
C ARG A 80 -15.27 -4.33 -15.56
N PRO A 81 -15.06 -3.09 -16.05
CA PRO A 81 -15.99 -1.99 -15.79
C PRO A 81 -17.46 -2.27 -16.14
N HIS A 82 -17.74 -3.07 -17.18
CA HIS A 82 -19.11 -3.42 -17.58
C HIS A 82 -19.76 -4.49 -16.69
N GLU A 83 -18.98 -5.27 -15.95
CA GLU A 83 -19.45 -6.33 -15.03
C GLU A 83 -19.75 -5.75 -13.62
N LEU A 84 -19.22 -4.56 -13.31
CA LEU A 84 -19.27 -3.98 -11.96
C LEU A 84 -20.69 -3.86 -11.40
N ALA A 85 -21.65 -3.42 -12.22
CA ALA A 85 -23.03 -3.25 -11.77
C ALA A 85 -23.73 -4.57 -11.41
N GLU A 86 -23.33 -5.68 -12.04
CA GLU A 86 -23.83 -7.02 -11.70
C GLU A 86 -23.21 -7.52 -10.41
N CYS A 87 -21.89 -7.42 -10.26
CA CYS A 87 -21.19 -7.80 -9.03
C CYS A 87 -21.69 -6.99 -7.82
N VAL A 88 -21.94 -5.69 -7.98
CA VAL A 88 -22.51 -4.85 -6.92
C VAL A 88 -23.88 -5.36 -6.50
N ARG A 89 -24.77 -5.68 -7.45
CA ARG A 89 -26.09 -6.25 -7.13
C ARG A 89 -25.97 -7.57 -6.40
N GLU A 90 -25.10 -8.46 -6.86
CA GLU A 90 -24.83 -9.74 -6.20
C GLU A 90 -24.48 -9.58 -4.71
N VAL A 91 -23.62 -8.60 -4.37
CA VAL A 91 -23.31 -8.31 -2.96
C VAL A 91 -24.53 -7.75 -2.21
N LEU A 92 -25.24 -6.80 -2.81
CA LEU A 92 -26.40 -6.17 -2.17
C LEU A 92 -27.56 -7.15 -1.95
N ASP A 93 -27.70 -8.14 -2.82
CA ASP A 93 -28.68 -9.22 -2.74
C ASP A 93 -28.24 -10.34 -1.77
N GLY A 94 -27.03 -10.25 -1.21
CA GLY A 94 -26.48 -11.25 -0.28
C GLY A 94 -26.04 -12.55 -0.95
N ALA A 95 -25.86 -12.54 -2.28
CA ALA A 95 -25.44 -13.70 -3.05
C ALA A 95 -23.91 -13.84 -3.15
N TRP A 96 -23.15 -12.87 -2.64
CA TRP A 96 -21.69 -12.94 -2.60
C TRP A 96 -21.24 -14.02 -1.59
N PRO A 97 -20.43 -15.00 -2.01
CA PRO A 97 -20.00 -16.09 -1.15
C PRO A 97 -19.06 -15.59 -0.04
N PRO A 98 -19.13 -16.17 1.17
CA PRO A 98 -18.21 -15.83 2.24
C PRO A 98 -16.77 -16.20 1.86
N ALA A 99 -15.81 -15.38 2.29
CA ALA A 99 -14.41 -15.65 2.04
C ALA A 99 -13.89 -16.82 2.90
N LEU A 100 -12.99 -17.60 2.33
CA LEU A 100 -12.22 -18.59 3.07
C LEU A 100 -11.10 -17.90 3.87
N PRO A 101 -10.80 -18.38 5.10
CA PRO A 101 -9.68 -17.85 5.87
C PRO A 101 -8.35 -17.99 5.12
N ILE A 102 -7.59 -16.90 5.06
CA ILE A 102 -6.24 -16.92 4.48
C ILE A 102 -5.23 -17.37 5.56
N PRO A 103 -4.42 -18.42 5.33
CA PRO A 103 -3.43 -18.87 6.30
C PRO A 103 -2.46 -17.76 6.71
N LEU A 104 -2.11 -17.73 8.00
CA LEU A 104 -1.15 -16.79 8.63
C LEU A 104 -1.59 -15.32 8.69
N TRP A 105 -2.79 -14.98 8.21
CA TRP A 105 -3.39 -13.64 8.32
C TRP A 105 -4.09 -13.44 9.67
N ASP A 106 -3.39 -13.78 10.76
CA ASP A 106 -3.90 -13.77 12.13
C ASP A 106 -3.37 -12.58 12.96
N GLY A 107 -2.80 -11.58 12.30
CA GLY A 107 -2.21 -10.41 12.94
C GLY A 107 -0.88 -10.67 13.68
N ARG A 108 -0.30 -11.87 13.57
CA ARG A 108 0.94 -12.24 14.29
C ARG A 108 2.22 -12.10 13.46
N ALA A 109 2.15 -11.52 12.26
CA ALA A 109 3.30 -11.38 11.37
C ALA A 109 4.49 -10.69 12.05
N GLY A 110 4.26 -9.56 12.74
CA GLY A 110 5.33 -8.82 13.43
C GLY A 110 6.03 -9.64 14.51
N ALA A 111 5.28 -10.41 15.30
CA ALA A 111 5.84 -11.27 16.34
C ALA A 111 6.70 -12.40 15.74
N ARG A 112 6.18 -13.09 14.71
CA ARG A 112 6.94 -14.15 14.00
C ARG A 112 8.22 -13.60 13.36
N MET A 113 8.16 -12.41 12.78
CA MET A 113 9.33 -11.77 12.17
C MET A 113 10.39 -11.40 13.22
N ALA A 114 9.96 -10.86 14.37
CA ALA A 114 10.86 -10.53 15.46
C ALA A 114 11.56 -11.78 16.01
N GLU A 115 10.80 -12.85 16.25
CA GLU A 115 11.33 -14.14 16.70
C GLU A 115 12.36 -14.70 15.71
N HIS A 116 12.01 -14.77 14.42
CA HIS A 116 12.92 -15.25 13.39
C HIS A 116 14.20 -14.42 13.29
N LEU A 117 14.09 -13.10 13.39
CA LEU A 117 15.27 -12.22 13.37
C LEU A 117 16.14 -12.43 14.61
N SER A 118 15.55 -12.59 15.80
CA SER A 118 16.28 -12.89 17.02
C SER A 118 17.07 -14.19 16.90
N GLU A 119 16.45 -15.27 16.42
CA GLU A 119 17.13 -16.55 16.18
C GLU A 119 18.27 -16.43 15.16
N PHE A 120 18.00 -15.76 14.03
CA PHE A 120 18.99 -15.55 12.97
C PHE A 120 20.24 -14.82 13.47
N LEU A 121 20.03 -13.79 14.30
CA LEU A 121 21.12 -13.00 14.89
C LEU A 121 21.87 -13.79 15.96
N ALA A 122 21.17 -14.54 16.82
CA ALA A 122 21.81 -15.38 17.84
C ALA A 122 22.72 -16.45 17.21
N ALA A 123 22.28 -17.10 16.13
CA ALA A 123 23.06 -18.09 15.41
C ALA A 123 24.32 -17.53 14.73
N ARG A 124 24.39 -16.20 14.53
CA ARG A 124 25.49 -15.49 13.88
C ARG A 124 26.29 -14.61 14.83
N ALA A 125 25.91 -14.57 16.10
CA ALA A 125 26.69 -13.90 17.12
C ALA A 125 28.01 -14.65 17.25
N GLN A 126 29.13 -14.01 16.89
CA GLN A 126 30.43 -14.52 17.30
C GLN A 126 30.53 -14.43 18.82
N PRO A 127 31.15 -15.42 19.49
CA PRO A 127 31.46 -15.26 20.90
C PRO A 127 32.31 -14.00 21.06
N VAL A 128 31.78 -13.02 21.79
CA VAL A 128 32.60 -11.89 22.26
C VAL A 128 33.67 -12.51 23.13
N ALA A 129 34.93 -12.44 22.70
CA ALA A 129 36.04 -12.95 23.50
C ALA A 129 35.95 -12.35 24.92
N PRO A 130 36.12 -13.14 25.98
CA PRO A 130 36.16 -12.60 27.34
C PRO A 130 37.42 -11.75 27.45
N GLY A 131 37.27 -10.45 27.20
CA GLY A 131 38.42 -9.58 26.97
C GLY A 131 38.03 -8.12 26.88
N PHE A 132 37.25 -7.62 27.82
CA PHE A 132 37.34 -6.24 28.32
C PHE A 132 36.69 -6.18 29.71
N ALA A 133 37.42 -6.69 30.71
CA ALA A 133 37.22 -6.21 32.07
C ALA A 133 37.75 -4.77 32.11
N GLY A 134 36.85 -3.78 32.20
CA GLY A 134 37.21 -2.40 32.50
C GLY A 134 37.08 -1.43 31.31
N SER A 135 35.87 -0.97 31.07
CA SER A 135 35.61 0.46 30.86
C SER A 135 34.12 0.68 31.09
N ALA A 136 33.79 1.58 32.02
CA ALA A 136 32.42 1.88 32.40
C ALA A 136 31.61 2.29 31.16
N LEU A 137 30.39 1.75 31.03
CA LEU A 137 29.41 2.24 30.05
C LEU A 137 29.23 3.75 30.28
N PRO A 138 29.26 4.60 29.23
CA PRO A 138 28.94 6.00 29.39
C PRO A 138 27.48 6.11 29.85
N THR A 139 27.28 6.59 31.07
CA THR A 139 25.95 6.90 31.60
C THR A 139 25.35 8.02 30.76
N VAL A 140 24.28 7.71 30.02
CA VAL A 140 23.44 8.74 29.39
C VAL A 140 22.68 9.45 30.52
N PRO A 141 22.90 10.75 30.77
CA PRO A 141 22.12 11.47 31.78
C PRO A 141 20.65 11.54 31.33
N PRO A 142 19.69 11.50 32.26
CA PRO A 142 18.28 11.61 31.93
C PRO A 142 18.00 12.97 31.27
N PRO A 143 17.06 13.04 30.30
CA PRO A 143 16.71 14.28 29.66
C PRO A 143 16.20 15.28 30.70
N GLY A 144 16.89 16.42 30.83
CA GLY A 144 16.46 17.53 31.67
C GLY A 144 15.07 18.01 31.22
N ARG A 145 14.16 18.21 32.17
CA ARG A 145 12.85 18.81 31.92
C ARG A 145 13.06 20.18 31.27
N ALA A 146 12.66 20.32 30.01
CA ALA A 146 12.62 21.61 29.33
C ALA A 146 11.49 22.46 29.95
N SER A 147 11.86 23.54 30.64
CA SER A 147 10.94 24.65 30.90
C SER A 147 10.71 25.46 29.62
N PRO A 148 9.51 26.04 29.40
CA PRO A 148 9.17 26.69 28.15
C PRO A 148 9.81 28.08 28.10
N ALA A 149 10.69 28.33 27.12
CA ALA A 149 11.16 29.68 26.83
C ALA A 149 11.13 29.93 25.31
N THR A 150 10.11 30.70 24.93
CA THR A 150 10.16 31.85 24.02
C THR A 150 10.69 31.63 22.60
N ARG A 151 9.76 31.72 21.63
CA ARG A 151 10.06 31.88 20.20
C ARG A 151 11.00 33.07 19.99
N GLN A 152 12.15 32.82 19.36
CA GLN A 152 12.86 33.84 18.60
C GLN A 152 12.79 33.51 17.11
N THR A 153 12.23 34.45 16.37
CA THR A 153 12.19 34.53 14.92
C THR A 153 13.59 34.87 14.40
N GLY A 154 14.18 33.98 13.59
CA GLY A 154 15.47 34.22 12.95
C GLY A 154 15.60 33.44 11.63
N ALA A 155 15.74 34.21 10.55
CA ALA A 155 16.13 33.95 9.14
C ALA A 155 16.21 32.51 8.55
N PRO A 156 15.80 32.31 7.28
CA PRO A 156 15.92 31.03 6.59
C PRO A 156 17.38 30.69 6.22
N PRO A 157 17.81 29.42 6.32
CA PRO A 157 19.13 29.01 5.86
C PRO A 157 19.18 28.89 4.32
N ALA A 158 20.33 29.27 3.77
CA ALA A 158 20.65 29.33 2.36
C ALA A 158 20.54 27.97 1.64
N THR A 159 20.05 28.05 0.40
CA THR A 159 19.93 26.97 -0.58
C THR A 159 21.28 26.28 -0.81
N ARG A 160 21.37 24.99 -0.49
CA ARG A 160 22.53 24.17 -0.87
C ARG A 160 22.23 23.50 -2.21
N ALA A 161 22.93 23.95 -3.24
CA ALA A 161 22.96 23.33 -4.56
C ALA A 161 23.61 21.94 -4.52
N GLY A 162 23.12 21.02 -5.35
CA GLY A 162 23.85 19.82 -5.76
C GLY A 162 23.20 18.49 -5.39
N PHE A 163 22.16 18.09 -6.12
CA PHE A 163 21.90 16.67 -6.36
C PHE A 163 21.53 16.50 -7.83
N ALA A 164 22.48 16.00 -8.62
CA ALA A 164 22.28 15.64 -10.02
C ALA A 164 21.64 14.24 -10.10
N PRO A 165 20.56 14.05 -10.88
CA PRO A 165 19.99 12.72 -11.09
C PRO A 165 20.88 11.89 -12.04
N PRO A 166 20.90 10.55 -11.91
CA PRO A 166 21.66 9.69 -12.81
C PRO A 166 21.05 9.67 -14.22
N GLU A 167 21.92 9.70 -15.23
CA GLU A 167 21.58 9.73 -16.65
C GLU A 167 20.76 8.51 -17.09
N ALA A 168 19.69 8.77 -17.85
CA ALA A 168 18.88 7.77 -18.51
C ALA A 168 19.63 7.15 -19.71
N LYS A 169 19.75 5.82 -19.75
CA LYS A 169 20.24 5.11 -20.94
C LYS A 169 19.27 5.28 -22.12
N PRO A 170 19.75 5.57 -23.34
CA PRO A 170 18.91 5.57 -24.53
C PRO A 170 18.61 4.13 -24.97
N GLY A 171 17.33 3.75 -24.99
CA GLY A 171 16.84 2.72 -25.91
C GLY A 171 16.61 3.36 -27.29
N PRO A 172 16.90 2.68 -28.40
CA PRO A 172 15.77 2.02 -29.07
C PRO A 172 16.13 0.77 -29.90
N GLY A 173 15.12 -0.07 -30.12
CA GLY A 173 15.13 -1.14 -31.11
C GLY A 173 13.71 -1.59 -31.40
N GLY A 174 12.94 -0.75 -32.07
CA GLY A 174 11.61 -1.10 -32.57
C GLY A 174 11.68 -2.17 -33.67
N PRO A 175 10.61 -2.96 -33.87
CA PRO A 175 10.61 -4.09 -34.79
C PRO A 175 10.55 -3.64 -36.26
N PRO A 176 11.16 -4.37 -37.20
CA PRO A 176 10.98 -4.10 -38.62
C PRO A 176 9.57 -4.52 -39.08
N SER A 177 8.92 -3.58 -39.75
CA SER A 177 7.75 -3.79 -40.59
C SER A 177 8.08 -4.75 -41.75
N ARG A 178 7.24 -5.78 -41.94
CA ARG A 178 7.18 -6.51 -43.22
C ARG A 178 5.78 -6.35 -43.83
N GLN A 179 5.77 -5.58 -44.91
CA GLN A 179 4.72 -5.57 -45.91
C GLN A 179 4.70 -6.91 -46.67
N GLY A 180 3.48 -7.38 -46.95
CA GLY A 180 3.05 -7.94 -48.23
C GLY A 180 3.71 -9.24 -48.73
N ARG A 181 2.93 -10.33 -48.69
CA ARG A 181 2.77 -11.19 -49.87
C ARG A 181 1.30 -11.61 -50.05
N SER A 182 0.84 -11.34 -51.26
CA SER A 182 -0.39 -11.80 -51.89
C SER A 182 -0.22 -13.24 -52.41
N ALA A 183 -1.37 -13.86 -52.70
CA ALA A 183 -1.63 -15.04 -53.55
C ALA A 183 -1.25 -16.42 -52.99
N ALA A 184 -2.26 -17.20 -52.60
CA ALA A 184 -2.92 -18.23 -53.41
C ALA A 184 -3.94 -18.99 -52.55
#